data_AF-A0A2B3UHL0-F1
#
_entry.id   AF-A0A2B3UHL0-F1
#
_cell.length_a   1.000
_cell.length_b   1.000
_cell.length_c   1.000
_cell.angle_alpha   90.00
_cell.angle_beta   90.00
_cell.angle_gamma   90.00
#
_symmetry.space_group_name_H-M   'P 1'
#
loop_
_entity.id
_entity.type
_entity.pdbx_description
1 polymer ?
#
loop_
_entity_poly.entity_id
_entity_poly.type
_entity_poly.pdbx_seq_one_letter_code
_entity_poly.pdbx_strand_id
1 'polypeptide(L)'
;MWWVVTVVNRLIFTKKLSQMPKYNVKLVSDIKGEVELQNLVHGRALDEKRILCFVDGKDPKELFYVCDFSAEVFMRYTKKV
;
A
#
# COMPACT_ATOMS: atom_id res chain seq x y z
N MET A 1 -15.74 30.34 -13.18
CA MET A 1 -14.28 30.32 -12.91
C MET A 1 -13.84 29.12 -12.04
N TRP A 2 -14.61 28.65 -11.06
CA TRP A 2 -14.28 27.49 -10.20
C TRP A 2 -14.21 26.15 -10.93
N TRP A 3 -15.10 25.91 -11.90
CA TRP A 3 -15.15 24.66 -12.68
C TRP A 3 -13.83 24.33 -13.40
N VAL A 4 -13.13 25.34 -13.93
CA VAL A 4 -11.85 25.15 -14.62
C VAL A 4 -10.78 24.65 -13.66
N VAL A 5 -10.70 25.22 -12.45
CA VAL A 5 -9.74 24.82 -11.41
C VAL A 5 -9.99 23.37 -10.98
N THR A 6 -11.24 22.98 -10.79
CA THR A 6 -11.60 21.61 -10.40
C THR A 6 -11.23 20.59 -11.47
N VAL A 7 -11.47 20.91 -12.75
CA VAL A 7 -11.11 20.04 -13.88
C VAL A 7 -9.60 19.90 -14.02
N VAL A 8 -8.85 20.99 -13.89
CA VAL A 8 -7.38 20.98 -13.95
C VAL A 8 -6.78 20.16 -12.81
N ASN A 9 -7.25 20.35 -11.57
CA ASN A 9 -6.79 19.56 -10.42
C ASN A 9 -7.07 18.06 -10.61
N ARG A 10 -8.24 17.70 -11.15
CA ARG A 10 -8.59 16.30 -11.45
C ARG A 10 -7.62 15.69 -12.48
N LEU A 11 -7.30 16.42 -13.55
CA LEU A 11 -6.36 15.98 -14.59
C LEU A 11 -4.93 15.80 -14.07
N ILE A 12 -4.47 16.71 -13.21
CA ILE A 12 -3.14 16.60 -12.58
C ILE A 12 -3.09 15.37 -11.67
N PHE A 13 -4.16 15.11 -10.92
CA PHE A 13 -4.24 13.97 -10.01
C PHE A 13 -4.27 12.63 -10.77
N THR A 14 -5.07 12.52 -11.82
CA THR A 14 -5.12 11.30 -12.65
C THR A 14 -3.79 11.04 -13.36
N LYS A 15 -3.10 12.09 -13.84
CA LYS A 15 -1.77 11.96 -14.43
C LYS A 15 -0.71 11.52 -13.40
N LYS A 16 -0.80 11.99 -12.15
CA LYS A 16 0.08 11.50 -11.08
C LYS A 16 -0.18 10.03 -10.77
N LEU A 17 -1.45 9.61 -10.68
CA LEU A 17 -1.83 8.22 -10.44
C LEU A 17 -1.33 7.27 -11.54
N SER A 18 -1.41 7.69 -12.81
CA SER A 18 -0.94 6.84 -13.92
C SER A 18 0.59 6.66 -13.95
N GLN A 19 1.33 7.57 -13.32
CA GLN A 19 2.79 7.49 -13.16
C GLN A 19 3.21 6.73 -11.89
N MET A 20 2.27 6.39 -11.00
CA MET A 20 2.61 5.62 -9.80
C MET A 20 2.98 4.17 -10.17
N PRO A 21 3.91 3.56 -9.42
CA PRO A 21 4.22 2.15 -9.59
C PRO A 21 2.94 1.33 -9.41
N LYS A 22 2.77 0.34 -10.28
CA LYS A 22 1.66 -0.60 -10.17
C LYS A 22 2.08 -1.75 -9.27
N TYR A 23 1.16 -2.24 -8.46
CA TYR A 23 1.40 -3.35 -7.53
C TYR A 23 0.45 -4.51 -7.83
N ASN A 24 0.94 -5.73 -7.63
CA ASN A 24 0.13 -6.92 -7.43
C ASN A 24 -0.27 -6.95 -5.95
N VAL A 25 -1.55 -7.19 -5.70
CA VAL A 25 -2.11 -7.25 -4.34
C VAL A 25 -2.56 -8.66 -4.06
N LYS A 26 -2.13 -9.21 -2.92
CA LYS A 26 -2.55 -10.52 -2.45
C LYS A 26 -3.01 -10.43 -1.00
N LEU A 27 -4.16 -11.03 -0.71
CA LEU A 27 -4.62 -11.22 0.66
C LEU A 27 -3.77 -12.31 1.32
N VAL A 28 -3.25 -12.02 2.51
CA VAL A 28 -2.53 -12.98 3.34
C VAL A 28 -3.42 -13.29 4.53
N SER A 29 -4.19 -14.37 4.39
CA SER A 29 -5.12 -14.87 5.41
C SER A 29 -4.47 -15.85 6.38
N ASP A 30 -3.30 -16.38 6.06
CA ASP A 30 -2.63 -17.42 6.85
C ASP A 30 -1.26 -16.94 7.34
N ILE A 31 -1.27 -16.22 8.45
CA ILE A 31 -0.10 -15.54 9.03
C ILE A 31 1.00 -16.53 9.41
N LYS A 32 0.64 -17.79 9.70
CA LYS A 32 1.59 -18.82 10.16
C LYS A 32 2.53 -19.33 9.07
N GLY A 33 2.20 -19.15 7.79
CA GLY A 33 2.99 -19.65 6.66
C GLY A 33 3.97 -18.63 6.06
N GLU A 34 3.79 -17.33 6.33
CA GLU A 34 4.66 -16.29 5.77
C GLU A 34 5.72 -15.86 6.80
N VAL A 35 6.92 -16.44 6.67
CA VAL A 35 8.13 -16.03 7.43
C VAL A 35 8.36 -14.51 7.33
N GLU A 36 7.95 -13.88 6.23
CA GLU A 36 8.05 -12.44 6.00
C GLU A 36 7.23 -11.61 7.01
N LEU A 37 6.16 -12.15 7.60
CA LEU A 37 5.33 -11.44 8.58
C LEU A 37 6.01 -11.30 9.95
N GLN A 38 6.91 -12.20 10.30
CA GLN A 38 7.65 -12.16 11.58
C GLN A 38 8.64 -10.99 11.64
N ASN A 39 9.08 -10.50 10.48
CA ASN A 39 10.05 -9.41 10.35
C ASN A 39 9.38 -8.11 9.85
N LEU A 40 8.08 -7.95 10.11
CA LEU A 40 7.38 -6.71 9.76
C LEU A 40 7.71 -5.58 10.72
N VAL A 41 8.18 -4.49 10.15
CA VAL A 41 8.35 -3.20 10.83
C VAL A 41 7.11 -2.35 10.57
N HIS A 42 6.40 -1.98 11.63
CA HIS A 42 5.28 -1.04 11.57
C HIS A 42 5.80 0.35 11.21
N GLY A 43 5.41 0.83 10.04
CA GLY A 43 5.82 2.14 9.53
C GLY A 43 4.85 3.23 9.94
N ARG A 44 4.00 3.64 8.99
CA ARG A 44 3.08 4.77 9.14
C ARG A 44 1.63 4.31 9.14
N ALA A 45 0.82 4.87 10.04
CA ALA A 45 -0.63 4.75 9.98
C ALA A 45 -1.20 5.42 8.72
N LEU A 46 -1.96 4.66 7.93
CA LEU A 46 -2.71 5.18 6.77
C LEU A 46 -4.02 5.83 7.24
N ASP A 47 -4.64 5.25 8.25
CA ASP A 47 -5.77 5.77 9.01
C ASP A 47 -5.83 5.07 10.39
N GLU A 48 -6.94 5.23 11.10
CA GLU A 48 -7.18 4.66 12.44
C GLU A 48 -7.14 3.12 12.49
N LYS A 49 -7.34 2.45 11.36
CA LYS A 49 -7.51 0.98 11.27
C LYS A 49 -6.44 0.31 10.42
N ARG A 50 -5.71 1.08 9.61
CA ARG A 50 -4.74 0.55 8.64
C ARG A 50 -3.36 1.13 8.87
N ILE A 51 -2.37 0.25 8.92
CA ILE A 51 -0.97 0.62 9.02
C ILE A 51 -0.17 0.04 7.86
N LEU A 52 0.75 0.85 7.34
CA LEU A 52 1.74 0.42 6.36
C LEU A 52 2.89 -0.29 7.09
N CYS A 53 3.20 -1.51 6.68
CA CYS A 53 4.27 -2.34 7.24
C CYS A 53 5.32 -2.65 6.16
N PHE A 54 6.57 -2.74 6.59
CA PHE A 54 7.71 -3.05 5.72
C PHE A 54 8.39 -4.32 6.21
N VAL A 55 8.99 -5.07 5.29
CA VAL A 55 9.81 -6.23 5.66
C VAL A 55 11.25 -5.73 5.87
N ASP A 56 11.83 -6.02 7.03
CA ASP A 56 13.23 -5.65 7.28
C ASP A 56 14.17 -6.24 6.22
N GLY A 57 15.13 -5.44 5.75
CA GLY A 57 16.05 -5.82 4.68
C GLY A 57 15.45 -5.90 3.26
N LYS A 58 14.19 -5.50 3.04
CA LYS A 58 13.57 -5.39 1.69
C LYS A 58 13.38 -3.93 1.28
N ASP A 59 13.45 -3.65 -0.02
CA ASP A 59 13.11 -2.32 -0.56
C ASP A 59 11.59 -2.09 -0.43
N PRO A 60 11.14 -1.07 0.32
CA PRO A 60 9.73 -0.72 0.48
C PRO A 60 9.00 -0.43 -0.84
N LYS A 61 9.72 -0.07 -1.90
CA LYS A 61 9.14 0.18 -3.22
C LYS A 61 8.82 -1.11 -3.97
N GLU A 62 9.49 -2.21 -3.62
CA GLU A 62 9.33 -3.52 -4.26
C GLU A 62 8.33 -4.40 -3.49
N LEU A 63 8.36 -4.35 -2.15
CA LEU A 63 7.49 -5.15 -1.28
C LEU A 63 7.09 -4.36 -0.03
N PHE A 64 5.79 -4.27 0.23
CA PHE A 64 5.25 -3.79 1.50
C PHE A 64 3.94 -4.50 1.82
N TYR A 65 3.48 -4.30 3.05
CA TYR A 65 2.22 -4.84 3.54
C TYR A 65 1.33 -3.73 4.07
N VAL A 66 0.02 -3.92 3.97
CA VAL A 66 -0.96 -3.13 4.72
C VAL A 66 -1.64 -4.07 5.70
N CYS A 67 -1.47 -3.79 6.99
CA CYS A 67 -2.23 -4.46 8.03
C CYS A 67 -3.55 -3.71 8.21
N ASP A 68 -4.67 -4.42 8.08
CA ASP A 68 -6.00 -3.90 8.37
C ASP A 68 -6.50 -4.55 9.67
N PHE A 69 -6.46 -3.79 10.77
CA PHE A 69 -6.87 -4.25 12.09
C PHE A 69 -8.37 -4.54 12.17
N SER A 70 -9.19 -3.98 11.27
CA SER A 70 -10.64 -4.18 11.30
C SER A 70 -11.08 -5.49 10.66
N ALA A 71 -10.31 -5.96 9.69
CA ALA A 71 -10.54 -7.23 9.02
C ALA A 71 -9.59 -8.34 9.52
N GLU A 72 -8.62 -8.01 10.37
CA GLU A 72 -7.58 -8.93 10.86
C GLU A 72 -6.78 -9.60 9.73
N VAL A 73 -6.51 -8.83 8.66
CA VAL A 73 -5.80 -9.33 7.46
C VAL A 73 -4.57 -8.50 7.15
N PHE A 74 -3.63 -9.13 6.45
CA PHE A 74 -2.53 -8.45 5.79
C PHE A 74 -2.76 -8.46 4.27
N MET A 75 -2.59 -7.31 3.64
CA MET A 75 -2.53 -7.19 2.19
C MET A 75 -1.08 -7.02 1.75
N ARG A 76 -0.57 -7.97 0.99
CA ARG A 76 0.79 -7.93 0.42
C ARG A 76 0.78 -7.18 -0.90
N TYR A 77 1.65 -6.19 -1.02
CA TYR A 77 1.85 -5.40 -2.24
C TYR A 77 3.24 -5.67 -2.79
N THR A 78 3.31 -6.26 -3.98
CA THR A 78 4.56 -6.48 -4.72
C THR A 78 4.54 -5.69 -5.99
N LYS A 79 5.61 -4.94 -6.28
CA LYS A 79 5.69 -4.13 -7.49
C LYS A 79 5.51 -4.99 -8.74
N LYS A 80 4.72 -4.50 -9.70
CA LYS A 80 4.62 -5.11 -11.03
C LYS A 80 5.90 -4.80 -11.79
N VAL A 81 6.53 -5.86 -12.30
CA VAL A 81 7.62 -5.79 -13.28
C VAL A 81 7.06 -5.36 -14.63
#